data_AF-A0A1R2ANT4-F1
#
_entry.id   AF-A0A1R2ANT4-F1
#
_cell.length_a   1.000
_cell.length_b   1.000
_cell.length_c   1.000
_cell.angle_alpha   90.00
_cell.angle_beta   90.00
_cell.angle_gamma   90.00
#
_symmetry.space_group_name_H-M   'P 1'
#
loop_
_entity.id
_entity.type
_entity.pdbx_description
1 polymer ?
#
loop_
_entity_poly.entity_id
_entity_poly.type
_entity_poly.pdbx_seq_one_letter_code
_entity_poly.pdbx_strand_id
1 'polypeptide(L)'
;MIPLALGFLIILSSSCSIDNCEFCSPKSSQICLNCNLGYIRDEFEGCRISDINPAEFRIENCEVLSETTCAKCSEGYILLSGRCDPICESENCLCFSPETCLHIERSLGCGDSYCKLCDENALQCTQCDQGFGLDYDNYCVLCEDQNCKDCGTDYQVCNSCFDGYYYFEEDKTCYQCYSDGCATCDSNDPSICNACYEGYHFDSNSYCCNNSCLTCFYDSSNCQECPEGMYLDYIYCYYCPDNCISCEDQNYCNKCEEGYELNDNNECVELWCNLRDCITCEYFKDQCTECISGMYIDAYFTNCCGMSCRTCSSDDGFVCLTCYEGTYLDDEDCYDCQEGCESCDSEYNCFSCRDGYSFSDGECTKNHSKSDSSLAVKIAVPISLVALVIIIILTILCIRRKRLRLHKLQKKMDKTQTIPSDVHVNSNPIVITPNQPINNVPQPVPITYSQAPISSYQQYAYPNNPAPATFSPVYQYNNPSQANPNIQNPPVGYSQPYNNPSQANPNIQNPPVGYSQPYNNPSQVNPNIQNPPVGYSQPYNNNGITQGYNGLTVIDHLNFTTLVQVVQLDSERAYNGIKLCMVCNEKFDMNPDIRALPCGHPYHGKCIYNHMVVGGRKQCLHCLRQYA
;
A
#
# COMPACT_ATOMS: atom_id res chain seq x y z
N MET A 1 -6.48 23.97 66.68
CA MET A 1 -7.44 22.89 66.96
C MET A 1 -7.99 22.43 65.62
N ILE A 2 -7.93 21.12 65.35
CA ILE A 2 -8.26 20.52 64.06
C ILE A 2 -9.66 19.89 64.18
N PRO A 3 -10.59 20.11 63.23
CA PRO A 3 -11.80 19.30 63.14
C PRO A 3 -11.53 17.99 62.37
N LEU A 4 -12.13 16.94 62.91
CA LEU A 4 -12.04 15.54 62.50
C LEU A 4 -12.37 15.29 61.02
N ALA A 5 -11.73 14.26 60.47
CA ALA A 5 -12.33 13.36 59.50
C ALA A 5 -12.04 11.91 59.93
N LEU A 6 -13.07 11.15 60.32
CA LEU A 6 -12.95 9.70 60.48
C LEU A 6 -12.94 9.05 59.10
N GLY A 7 -11.78 8.55 58.67
CA GLY A 7 -11.69 7.64 57.53
C GLY A 7 -11.98 6.22 57.97
N PHE A 8 -13.21 5.75 57.80
CA PHE A 8 -13.50 4.31 57.83
C PHE A 8 -12.86 3.69 56.57
N LEU A 9 -11.77 2.94 56.75
CA LEU A 9 -11.22 2.08 55.71
C LEU A 9 -12.17 0.89 55.53
N ILE A 10 -13.13 1.04 54.62
CA ILE A 10 -13.92 -0.08 54.12
C ILE A 10 -12.96 -0.94 53.31
N ILE A 11 -12.57 -2.09 53.86
CA ILE A 11 -11.88 -3.13 53.11
C ILE A 11 -12.88 -3.64 52.08
N LEU A 12 -12.66 -3.30 50.81
CA LEU A 12 -13.35 -3.91 49.69
C LEU A 12 -12.96 -5.39 49.65
N SER A 13 -13.81 -6.26 50.19
CA SER A 13 -13.76 -7.69 49.91
C SER A 13 -14.16 -7.89 48.45
N SER A 14 -13.18 -7.88 47.55
CA SER A 14 -13.34 -8.38 46.19
C SER A 14 -13.76 -9.85 46.28
N SER A 15 -15.02 -10.13 45.93
CA SER A 15 -15.52 -11.49 45.82
C SER A 15 -14.70 -12.24 44.76
N CYS A 16 -14.09 -13.35 45.16
CA CYS A 16 -13.31 -14.17 44.26
C CYS A 16 -14.22 -14.82 43.20
N SER A 17 -13.71 -14.99 41.98
CA SER A 17 -14.46 -15.60 40.88
C SER A 17 -14.38 -17.12 40.88
N ILE A 18 -13.47 -17.70 41.68
CA ILE A 18 -13.34 -19.15 41.89
C ILE A 18 -14.21 -19.57 43.07
N ASP A 19 -15.10 -20.54 42.82
CA ASP A 19 -15.90 -21.17 43.87
C ASP A 19 -15.03 -21.85 44.92
N ASN A 20 -15.48 -21.78 46.17
CA ASN A 20 -14.75 -22.28 47.34
C ASN A 20 -13.36 -21.64 47.56
N CYS A 21 -13.07 -20.50 46.94
CA CYS A 21 -11.89 -19.70 47.27
C CYS A 21 -12.10 -18.87 48.55
N GLU A 22 -11.20 -18.98 49.53
CA GLU A 22 -11.18 -18.14 50.73
C GLU A 22 -10.55 -16.77 50.43
N PHE A 23 -9.45 -16.77 49.66
CA PHE A 23 -8.69 -15.57 49.35
C PHE A 23 -8.05 -15.68 47.97
N CYS A 24 -8.35 -14.72 47.08
CA CYS A 24 -7.82 -14.63 45.72
C CYS A 24 -6.70 -13.59 45.58
N SER A 25 -5.95 -13.64 44.49
CA SER A 25 -4.87 -12.69 44.23
C SER A 25 -5.43 -11.30 43.93
N PRO A 26 -4.87 -10.20 44.49
CA PRO A 26 -5.29 -8.85 44.11
C PRO A 26 -5.03 -8.51 42.64
N LYS A 27 -4.19 -9.31 41.95
CA LYS A 27 -3.90 -9.18 40.52
C LYS A 27 -5.05 -9.72 39.64
N SER A 28 -5.80 -10.71 40.13
CA SER A 28 -6.95 -11.30 39.42
C SER A 28 -7.84 -12.11 40.36
N SER A 29 -9.15 -11.88 40.30
CA SER A 29 -10.15 -12.68 41.02
C SER A 29 -10.26 -14.14 40.52
N GLN A 30 -9.63 -14.46 39.37
CA GLN A 30 -9.50 -15.81 38.80
C GLN A 30 -8.25 -16.57 39.29
N ILE A 31 -7.45 -16.01 40.21
CA ILE A 31 -6.39 -16.78 40.91
C ILE A 31 -6.82 -16.95 42.36
N CYS A 32 -7.01 -18.19 42.81
CA CYS A 32 -7.15 -18.48 44.23
C CYS A 32 -5.77 -18.68 44.89
N LEU A 33 -5.55 -18.01 46.03
CA LEU A 33 -4.34 -18.15 46.84
C LEU A 33 -4.54 -19.08 48.04
N ASN A 34 -5.78 -19.21 48.53
CA ASN A 34 -6.14 -20.18 49.55
C ASN A 34 -7.60 -20.61 49.37
N CYS A 35 -7.83 -21.92 49.29
CA CYS A 35 -9.19 -22.48 49.23
C CYS A 35 -9.80 -22.62 50.63
N ASN A 36 -11.13 -22.72 50.69
CA ASN A 36 -11.88 -23.02 51.90
C ASN A 36 -11.54 -24.42 52.44
N LEU A 37 -11.78 -24.63 53.74
CA LEU A 37 -11.50 -25.91 54.41
C LEU A 37 -12.19 -27.10 53.69
N GLY A 38 -11.41 -28.13 53.36
CA GLY A 38 -11.85 -29.28 52.57
C GLY A 38 -11.57 -29.20 51.07
N TYR A 39 -11.02 -28.08 50.59
CA TYR A 39 -10.59 -27.88 49.21
C TYR A 39 -9.07 -27.65 49.14
N ILE A 40 -8.48 -27.98 48.00
CA ILE A 40 -7.07 -27.70 47.64
C ILE A 40 -7.03 -26.99 46.29
N ARG A 41 -6.01 -26.17 46.06
CA ARG A 41 -5.90 -25.46 44.78
C ARG A 41 -5.64 -26.41 43.60
N ASP A 42 -6.21 -26.05 42.44
CA ASP A 42 -6.07 -26.80 41.18
C ASP A 42 -5.75 -25.89 39.97
N GLU A 43 -4.90 -26.39 39.06
CA GLU A 43 -4.40 -25.65 37.90
C GLU A 43 -5.46 -25.39 36.81
N PHE A 44 -6.63 -26.05 36.90
CA PHE A 44 -7.76 -25.87 36.00
C PHE A 44 -8.98 -25.39 36.78
N GLU A 45 -9.40 -26.12 37.82
CA GLU A 45 -10.62 -25.86 38.59
C GLU A 45 -10.46 -24.74 39.64
N GLY A 46 -9.23 -24.33 39.94
CA GLY A 46 -8.95 -23.28 40.93
C GLY A 46 -8.98 -23.79 42.37
N CYS A 47 -10.10 -24.38 42.80
CA CYS A 47 -10.27 -25.02 44.11
C CYS A 47 -11.11 -26.30 43.98
N ARG A 48 -10.45 -27.47 44.10
CA ARG A 48 -11.11 -28.79 44.03
C ARG A 48 -11.19 -29.46 45.39
N ILE A 49 -12.09 -30.42 45.57
CA ILE A 49 -12.26 -31.16 46.83
C ILE A 49 -10.98 -31.92 47.17
N SER A 50 -10.59 -31.91 48.44
CA SER A 50 -9.44 -32.64 48.95
C SER A 50 -9.81 -34.09 49.31
N ASP A 51 -9.08 -35.06 48.78
CA ASP A 51 -9.16 -36.47 49.19
C ASP A 51 -8.55 -36.75 50.58
N ILE A 52 -8.00 -35.72 51.24
CA ILE A 52 -7.29 -35.82 52.53
C ILE A 52 -8.18 -35.27 53.66
N ASN A 53 -8.11 -35.95 54.81
CA ASN A 53 -8.96 -35.71 55.98
C ASN A 53 -9.01 -34.21 56.40
N PRO A 54 -10.18 -33.54 56.39
CA PRO A 54 -10.30 -32.06 56.41
C PRO A 54 -10.08 -31.41 57.80
N ALA A 55 -9.25 -32.01 58.65
CA ALA A 55 -9.11 -31.66 60.06
C ALA A 55 -7.99 -30.63 60.37
N GLU A 56 -7.18 -30.25 59.40
CA GLU A 56 -6.01 -29.38 59.62
C GLU A 56 -6.09 -28.12 58.75
N PHE A 57 -6.30 -26.97 59.37
CA PHE A 57 -6.26 -25.68 58.68
C PHE A 57 -4.81 -25.39 58.26
N ARG A 58 -4.56 -25.33 56.95
CA ARG A 58 -3.26 -25.01 56.38
C ARG A 58 -3.40 -23.90 55.34
N ILE A 59 -2.50 -22.92 55.42
CA ILE A 59 -2.29 -21.97 54.33
C ILE A 59 -1.31 -22.62 53.36
N GLU A 60 -1.72 -22.78 52.11
CA GLU A 60 -0.86 -23.41 51.11
C GLU A 60 0.43 -22.61 50.87
N ASN A 61 1.53 -23.33 50.64
CA ASN A 61 2.89 -22.78 50.45
C ASN A 61 3.37 -21.83 51.55
N CYS A 62 2.80 -21.96 52.75
CA CYS A 62 3.33 -21.37 53.95
C CYS A 62 4.36 -22.29 54.62
N GLU A 63 5.55 -21.76 54.90
CA GLU A 63 6.59 -22.43 55.69
C GLU A 63 6.44 -22.16 57.19
N VAL A 64 5.99 -20.95 57.56
CA VAL A 64 5.86 -20.51 58.95
C VAL A 64 4.48 -19.90 59.16
N LEU A 65 3.60 -20.63 59.84
CA LEU A 65 2.27 -20.17 60.25
C LEU A 65 2.34 -19.29 61.51
N SER A 66 1.51 -18.25 61.53
CA SER A 66 1.28 -17.35 62.67
C SER A 66 -0.22 -17.18 62.86
N GLU A 67 -0.76 -17.87 63.86
CA GLU A 67 -2.21 -17.97 64.12
C GLU A 67 -2.98 -18.46 62.87
N THR A 68 -3.74 -17.58 62.21
CA THR A 68 -4.53 -17.85 61.00
C THR A 68 -3.95 -17.19 59.74
N THR A 69 -2.68 -16.77 59.80
CA THR A 69 -1.96 -16.10 58.71
C THR A 69 -0.60 -16.74 58.47
N CYS A 70 -0.08 -16.58 57.27
CA CYS A 70 1.29 -16.95 56.98
C CYS A 70 2.26 -15.83 57.41
N ALA A 71 3.39 -16.20 58.03
CA ALA A 71 4.48 -15.29 58.36
C ALA A 71 5.68 -15.44 57.40
N LYS A 72 5.84 -16.61 56.75
CA LYS A 72 6.86 -16.84 55.71
C LYS A 72 6.35 -17.86 54.68
N CYS A 73 6.36 -17.46 53.41
CA CYS A 73 6.03 -18.32 52.28
C CYS A 73 7.24 -19.12 51.79
N SER A 74 6.97 -20.18 51.03
CA SER A 74 7.97 -20.97 50.31
C SER A 74 8.65 -20.17 49.19
N GLU A 75 9.83 -20.62 48.77
CA GLU A 75 10.54 -20.06 47.61
C GLU A 75 9.65 -20.01 46.36
N GLY A 76 9.77 -18.91 45.60
CA GLY A 76 8.87 -18.60 44.48
C GLY A 76 7.55 -17.90 44.85
N TYR A 77 7.25 -17.70 46.13
CA TYR A 77 6.03 -17.00 46.60
C TYR A 77 6.35 -15.76 47.44
N ILE A 78 5.55 -14.69 47.28
CA ILE A 78 5.56 -13.50 48.14
C ILE A 78 4.41 -13.54 49.15
N LEU A 79 4.66 -12.98 50.34
CA LEU A 79 3.64 -12.87 51.38
C LEU A 79 2.72 -11.67 51.09
N LEU A 80 1.44 -11.95 50.90
CA LEU A 80 0.41 -10.95 50.61
C LEU A 80 -0.79 -11.16 51.54
N SER A 81 -1.08 -10.17 52.38
CA SER A 81 -2.21 -10.18 53.35
C SER A 81 -2.29 -11.44 54.23
N GLY A 82 -1.14 -12.08 54.54
CA GLY A 82 -1.11 -13.32 55.32
C GLY A 82 -1.41 -14.59 54.51
N ARG A 83 -1.34 -14.56 53.18
CA ARG A 83 -1.39 -15.69 52.24
C ARG A 83 -0.20 -15.60 51.25
N CYS A 84 0.01 -16.63 50.44
CA CYS A 84 1.20 -16.75 49.58
C CYS A 84 0.83 -16.61 48.08
N ASP A 85 1.20 -15.48 47.48
CA ASP A 85 0.98 -15.14 46.07
C ASP A 85 2.21 -15.52 45.23
N PRO A 86 2.07 -16.26 44.11
CA PRO A 86 3.21 -16.68 43.30
C PRO A 86 3.91 -15.50 42.62
N ILE A 87 5.24 -15.62 42.48
CA ILE A 87 6.08 -14.67 41.75
C ILE A 87 6.08 -15.04 40.27
N CYS A 88 5.94 -14.04 39.39
CA CYS A 88 6.01 -14.17 37.94
C CYS A 88 7.12 -13.27 37.39
N GLU A 89 7.87 -13.75 36.39
CA GLU A 89 9.03 -13.01 35.83
C GLU A 89 8.67 -12.01 34.73
N SER A 90 7.43 -12.02 34.21
CA SER A 90 6.98 -11.12 33.14
C SER A 90 5.88 -10.16 33.61
N GLU A 91 5.88 -8.94 33.06
CA GLU A 91 4.99 -7.83 33.50
C GLU A 91 3.49 -8.07 33.27
N ASN A 92 3.09 -9.18 32.61
CA ASN A 92 1.70 -9.52 32.32
C ASN A 92 1.34 -11.01 32.60
N CYS A 93 2.16 -11.78 33.33
CA CYS A 93 1.78 -13.16 33.67
C CYS A 93 0.88 -13.26 34.91
N LEU A 94 -0.13 -14.12 34.81
CA LEU A 94 -0.96 -14.63 35.90
C LEU A 94 -0.51 -16.06 36.26
N CYS A 95 0.32 -16.20 37.30
CA CYS A 95 0.81 -17.49 37.77
C CYS A 95 -0.20 -18.21 38.68
N PHE A 96 -0.32 -19.53 38.53
CA PHE A 96 -0.97 -20.40 39.52
C PHE A 96 0.05 -20.92 40.55
N SER A 97 1.23 -21.31 40.06
CA SER A 97 2.43 -21.66 40.83
C SER A 97 3.65 -20.97 40.20
N PRO A 98 4.80 -20.86 40.90
CA PRO A 98 6.06 -20.40 40.34
C PRO A 98 6.32 -21.10 39.00
N GLU A 99 6.70 -20.33 37.99
CA GLU A 99 6.98 -20.80 36.63
C GLU A 99 5.75 -21.41 35.88
N THR A 100 4.59 -21.52 36.54
CA THR A 100 3.34 -22.05 35.96
C THR A 100 2.36 -20.91 35.63
N CYS A 101 2.65 -20.22 34.53
CA CYS A 101 1.91 -19.05 34.02
C CYS A 101 0.74 -19.45 33.09
N LEU A 102 -0.48 -19.06 33.45
CA LEU A 102 -1.62 -19.08 32.53
C LEU A 102 -1.52 -17.86 31.59
N HIS A 103 -1.53 -18.14 30.29
CA HIS A 103 -1.49 -17.12 29.22
C HIS A 103 -2.84 -16.97 28.49
N ILE A 104 -3.89 -17.57 29.03
CA ILE A 104 -5.28 -17.54 28.53
C ILE A 104 -6.17 -17.29 29.76
N GLU A 105 -7.22 -16.49 29.62
CA GLU A 105 -8.24 -16.37 30.67
C GLU A 105 -8.86 -17.75 30.95
N ARG A 106 -9.02 -18.12 32.23
CA ARG A 106 -9.74 -19.34 32.58
C ARG A 106 -11.24 -19.12 32.38
N SER A 107 -11.70 -19.19 31.14
CA SER A 107 -13.07 -19.59 30.88
C SER A 107 -13.19 -21.08 31.18
N LEU A 108 -14.26 -21.51 31.86
CA LEU A 108 -14.71 -22.89 31.70
C LEU A 108 -15.21 -23.01 30.27
N GLY A 109 -14.36 -23.53 29.38
CA GLY A 109 -14.80 -23.89 28.05
C GLY A 109 -15.80 -25.04 28.12
N CYS A 110 -16.93 -24.88 27.44
CA CYS A 110 -17.58 -25.95 26.71
C CYS A 110 -16.53 -26.94 26.16
N GLY A 111 -16.82 -28.24 26.16
CA GLY A 111 -15.90 -29.29 25.68
C GLY A 111 -15.67 -29.31 24.16
N ASP A 112 -15.88 -28.18 23.50
CA ASP A 112 -15.91 -27.97 22.06
C ASP A 112 -14.85 -26.93 21.67
N SER A 113 -13.97 -27.29 20.74
CA SER A 113 -12.85 -26.44 20.30
C SER A 113 -13.23 -25.26 19.39
N TYR A 114 -14.48 -25.19 18.93
CA TYR A 114 -14.99 -24.14 18.03
C TYR A 114 -16.12 -23.31 18.67
N CYS A 115 -16.31 -23.48 19.97
CA CYS A 115 -17.29 -22.80 20.80
C CYS A 115 -16.65 -21.53 21.42
N LYS A 116 -17.18 -20.37 21.03
CA LYS A 116 -16.70 -19.04 21.41
C LYS A 116 -17.29 -18.54 22.73
N LEU A 117 -18.56 -18.84 22.98
CA LEU A 117 -19.26 -18.55 24.24
C LEU A 117 -20.07 -19.77 24.70
N CYS A 118 -20.13 -19.95 26.01
CA CYS A 118 -20.83 -21.05 26.67
C CYS A 118 -22.14 -20.58 27.32
N ASP A 119 -22.94 -21.50 27.82
CA ASP A 119 -23.99 -21.22 28.80
C ASP A 119 -23.40 -20.96 30.21
N GLU A 120 -24.25 -20.53 31.16
CA GLU A 120 -23.82 -20.21 32.54
C GLU A 120 -23.18 -21.41 33.29
N ASN A 121 -23.41 -22.65 32.82
CA ASN A 121 -22.87 -23.87 33.42
C ASN A 121 -21.67 -24.47 32.64
N ALA A 122 -21.24 -23.83 31.54
CA ALA A 122 -20.17 -24.31 30.66
C ALA A 122 -20.37 -25.73 30.07
N LEU A 123 -21.63 -26.14 29.87
CA LEU A 123 -21.99 -27.46 29.32
C LEU A 123 -22.45 -27.39 27.86
N GLN A 124 -22.88 -26.22 27.38
CA GLN A 124 -23.46 -26.03 26.05
C GLN A 124 -22.87 -24.79 25.39
N CYS A 125 -22.68 -24.83 24.07
CA CYS A 125 -22.31 -23.65 23.32
C CYS A 125 -23.52 -22.71 23.16
N THR A 126 -23.27 -21.39 23.27
CA THR A 126 -24.25 -20.34 22.96
C THR A 126 -23.83 -19.46 21.78
N GLN A 127 -22.54 -19.47 21.40
CA GLN A 127 -22.03 -18.84 20.18
C GLN A 127 -20.79 -19.59 19.67
N CYS A 128 -20.79 -19.94 18.39
CA CYS A 128 -19.64 -20.57 17.72
C CYS A 128 -18.64 -19.55 17.15
N ASP A 129 -17.46 -20.03 16.78
CA ASP A 129 -16.51 -19.32 15.92
C ASP A 129 -17.00 -19.22 14.46
N GLN A 130 -16.39 -18.35 13.66
CA GLN A 130 -16.78 -18.15 12.26
C GLN A 130 -16.59 -19.42 11.42
N GLY A 131 -17.55 -19.69 10.53
CA GLY A 131 -17.66 -20.93 9.75
C GLY A 131 -18.38 -22.09 10.47
N PHE A 132 -18.81 -21.90 11.73
CA PHE A 132 -19.49 -22.91 12.53
C PHE A 132 -20.87 -22.42 13.02
N GLY A 133 -21.75 -23.36 13.32
CA GLY A 133 -23.07 -23.11 13.92
C GLY A 133 -23.50 -24.26 14.81
N LEU A 134 -24.53 -24.03 15.62
CA LEU A 134 -25.02 -25.03 16.57
C LEU A 134 -25.74 -26.18 15.84
N ASP A 135 -25.42 -27.40 16.24
CA ASP A 135 -26.22 -28.60 15.95
C ASP A 135 -27.37 -28.79 16.96
N TYR A 136 -28.12 -29.88 16.80
CA TYR A 136 -29.26 -30.20 17.66
C TYR A 136 -28.90 -30.49 19.13
N ASP A 137 -27.62 -30.74 19.43
CA ASP A 137 -27.08 -31.02 20.76
C ASP A 137 -26.26 -29.82 21.33
N ASN A 138 -26.32 -28.67 20.66
CA ASN A 138 -25.59 -27.42 20.93
C ASN A 138 -24.05 -27.54 20.88
N TYR A 139 -23.53 -28.36 19.97
CA TYR A 139 -22.12 -28.35 19.57
C TYR A 139 -21.92 -27.52 18.30
N CYS A 140 -20.73 -26.94 18.16
CA CYS A 140 -20.32 -26.18 16.99
C CYS A 140 -19.83 -27.12 15.89
N VAL A 141 -20.68 -27.31 14.89
CA VAL A 141 -20.34 -28.04 13.66
C VAL A 141 -20.15 -27.05 12.52
N LEU A 142 -19.42 -27.46 11.49
CA LEU A 142 -19.25 -26.64 10.28
C LEU A 142 -20.62 -26.32 9.67
N CYS A 143 -20.82 -25.09 9.16
CA CYS A 143 -22.03 -24.75 8.42
C CYS A 143 -22.25 -25.74 7.26
N GLU A 144 -23.52 -26.11 7.00
CA GLU A 144 -23.87 -27.05 5.93
C GLU A 144 -23.51 -26.49 4.54
N ASP A 145 -23.74 -25.19 4.34
CA ASP A 145 -23.25 -24.46 3.18
C ASP A 145 -21.78 -24.03 3.38
N GLN A 146 -20.89 -24.55 2.54
CA GLN A 146 -19.46 -24.27 2.55
C GLN A 146 -19.12 -22.81 2.16
N ASN A 147 -20.05 -22.10 1.53
CA ASN A 147 -19.93 -20.69 1.18
C ASN A 147 -20.45 -19.75 2.29
N CYS A 148 -20.96 -20.33 3.39
CA CYS A 148 -21.46 -19.59 4.54
C CYS A 148 -20.34 -19.22 5.53
N LYS A 149 -20.30 -17.93 5.91
CA LYS A 149 -19.34 -17.37 6.87
C LYS A 149 -19.82 -17.44 8.31
N ASP A 150 -21.13 -17.41 8.51
CA ASP A 150 -21.78 -17.51 9.83
C ASP A 150 -23.19 -18.09 9.69
N CYS A 151 -23.43 -19.25 10.31
CA CYS A 151 -24.74 -19.90 10.43
C CYS A 151 -25.34 -19.79 11.86
N GLY A 152 -24.61 -19.20 12.81
CA GLY A 152 -25.13 -18.81 14.11
C GLY A 152 -25.69 -19.97 14.94
N THR A 153 -27.01 -19.95 15.18
CA THR A 153 -27.70 -20.89 16.08
C THR A 153 -28.27 -22.13 15.40
N ASP A 154 -28.06 -22.30 14.09
CA ASP A 154 -28.49 -23.50 13.34
C ASP A 154 -27.53 -23.71 12.18
N TYR A 155 -26.73 -24.77 12.22
CA TYR A 155 -25.71 -25.06 11.20
C TYR A 155 -26.27 -25.22 9.78
N GLN A 156 -27.59 -25.43 9.61
CA GLN A 156 -28.29 -25.55 8.33
C GLN A 156 -28.77 -24.21 7.76
N VAL A 157 -28.70 -23.12 8.54
CA VAL A 157 -29.22 -21.81 8.15
C VAL A 157 -28.08 -20.80 8.06
N CYS A 158 -27.74 -20.37 6.84
CA CYS A 158 -26.77 -19.29 6.70
C CYS A 158 -27.35 -17.93 7.09
N ASN A 159 -26.60 -17.15 7.88
CA ASN A 159 -26.92 -15.76 8.23
C ASN A 159 -26.06 -14.75 7.47
N SER A 160 -24.84 -15.13 7.09
CA SER A 160 -23.98 -14.31 6.22
C SER A 160 -23.01 -15.16 5.39
N CYS A 161 -22.80 -14.76 4.14
CA CYS A 161 -21.92 -15.46 3.21
C CYS A 161 -20.47 -14.99 3.35
N PHE A 162 -19.53 -15.79 2.81
CA PHE A 162 -18.19 -15.29 2.53
C PHE A 162 -18.22 -14.21 1.44
N ASP A 163 -17.20 -13.37 1.45
CA ASP A 163 -16.96 -12.36 0.43
C ASP A 163 -16.92 -13.05 -0.96
N GLY A 164 -17.48 -12.41 -1.98
CA GLY A 164 -17.70 -12.98 -3.31
C GLY A 164 -18.96 -13.84 -3.47
N TYR A 165 -19.77 -13.96 -2.42
CA TYR A 165 -21.06 -14.63 -2.44
C TYR A 165 -22.19 -13.71 -1.93
N TYR A 166 -23.39 -13.89 -2.46
CA TYR A 166 -24.61 -13.23 -1.99
C TYR A 166 -25.56 -14.26 -1.35
N TYR A 167 -26.33 -13.79 -0.37
CA TYR A 167 -27.34 -14.59 0.31
C TYR A 167 -28.65 -14.57 -0.49
N PHE A 168 -29.21 -15.75 -0.78
CA PHE A 168 -30.48 -15.90 -1.48
C PHE A 168 -31.59 -16.29 -0.50
N GLU A 169 -32.60 -15.42 -0.33
CA GLU A 169 -33.57 -15.56 0.76
C GLU A 169 -34.53 -16.76 0.60
N GLU A 170 -34.77 -17.26 -0.61
CA GLU A 170 -35.78 -18.30 -0.85
C GLU A 170 -35.37 -19.69 -0.32
N ASP A 171 -34.08 -20.03 -0.41
CA ASP A 171 -33.51 -21.29 0.09
C ASP A 171 -32.46 -21.12 1.20
N LYS A 172 -32.12 -19.87 1.54
CA LYS A 172 -31.13 -19.48 2.56
C LYS A 172 -29.69 -19.90 2.25
N THR A 173 -29.36 -20.07 0.97
CA THR A 173 -28.04 -20.52 0.50
C THR A 173 -27.21 -19.35 -0.01
N CYS A 174 -25.88 -19.47 0.05
CA CYS A 174 -24.92 -18.53 -0.47
C CYS A 174 -24.47 -18.91 -1.89
N TYR A 175 -24.76 -18.02 -2.84
CA TYR A 175 -24.44 -18.18 -4.26
C TYR A 175 -23.32 -17.23 -4.67
N GLN A 176 -22.44 -17.68 -5.57
CA GLN A 176 -21.31 -16.88 -6.04
C GLN A 176 -21.81 -15.67 -6.85
N CYS A 177 -21.21 -14.50 -6.62
CA CYS A 177 -21.38 -13.34 -7.49
C CYS A 177 -20.93 -13.66 -8.92
N TYR A 178 -21.64 -13.14 -9.93
CA TYR A 178 -21.31 -13.42 -11.33
C TYR A 178 -20.14 -12.57 -11.83
N SER A 179 -19.95 -11.37 -11.28
CA SER A 179 -18.76 -10.56 -11.55
C SER A 179 -17.53 -11.23 -10.93
N ASP A 180 -16.56 -11.60 -11.75
CA ASP A 180 -15.21 -11.95 -11.25
C ASP A 180 -14.61 -10.73 -10.51
N GLY A 181 -13.69 -10.97 -9.58
CA GLY A 181 -13.11 -9.91 -8.74
C GLY A 181 -14.07 -9.17 -7.79
N CYS A 182 -15.34 -9.57 -7.72
CA CYS A 182 -16.36 -8.95 -6.86
C CYS A 182 -16.33 -9.51 -5.43
N ALA A 183 -16.32 -8.63 -4.42
CA ALA A 183 -16.39 -8.98 -3.01
C ALA A 183 -17.84 -8.94 -2.45
N THR A 184 -18.71 -8.09 -2.99
CA THR A 184 -20.16 -8.09 -2.70
C THR A 184 -20.96 -7.65 -3.93
N CYS A 185 -22.01 -8.39 -4.30
CA CYS A 185 -22.90 -8.07 -5.43
C CYS A 185 -24.34 -7.77 -4.97
N ASP A 186 -25.21 -7.34 -5.89
CA ASP A 186 -26.64 -7.18 -5.61
C ASP A 186 -27.35 -8.54 -5.58
N SER A 187 -28.22 -8.77 -4.60
CA SER A 187 -28.94 -10.05 -4.44
C SER A 187 -30.06 -10.27 -5.45
N ASN A 188 -30.51 -9.22 -6.15
CA ASN A 188 -31.50 -9.28 -7.22
C ASN A 188 -30.85 -9.39 -8.61
N ASP A 189 -29.63 -8.87 -8.76
CA ASP A 189 -28.82 -8.99 -9.98
C ASP A 189 -27.33 -9.23 -9.63
N PRO A 190 -26.93 -10.51 -9.48
CA PRO A 190 -25.56 -10.88 -9.10
C PRO A 190 -24.46 -10.50 -10.11
N SER A 191 -24.83 -9.94 -11.28
CA SER A 191 -23.88 -9.35 -12.22
C SER A 191 -23.43 -7.94 -11.81
N ILE A 192 -24.23 -7.23 -11.02
CA ILE A 192 -23.91 -5.89 -10.52
C ILE A 192 -23.07 -6.03 -9.25
N CYS A 193 -21.81 -5.60 -9.30
CA CYS A 193 -20.98 -5.56 -8.12
C CYS A 193 -21.17 -4.26 -7.31
N ASN A 194 -21.24 -4.39 -5.99
CA ASN A 194 -21.36 -3.31 -5.02
C ASN A 194 -20.01 -2.98 -4.33
N ALA A 195 -19.07 -3.93 -4.28
CA ALA A 195 -17.68 -3.71 -3.84
C ALA A 195 -16.74 -4.74 -4.46
N CYS A 196 -15.62 -4.28 -5.02
CA CYS A 196 -14.57 -5.15 -5.56
C CYS A 196 -13.57 -5.60 -4.49
N TYR A 197 -12.83 -6.68 -4.76
CA TYR A 197 -11.63 -7.03 -3.99
C TYR A 197 -10.51 -6.00 -4.14
N GLU A 198 -9.55 -6.02 -3.23
CA GLU A 198 -8.32 -5.22 -3.35
C GLU A 198 -7.55 -5.60 -4.63
N GLY A 199 -7.05 -4.60 -5.37
CA GLY A 199 -6.41 -4.79 -6.68
C GLY A 199 -7.36 -4.77 -7.88
N TYR A 200 -8.66 -4.56 -7.65
CA TYR A 200 -9.68 -4.38 -8.68
C TYR A 200 -10.34 -3.00 -8.57
N HIS A 201 -10.95 -2.52 -9.66
CA HIS A 201 -11.74 -1.29 -9.72
C HIS A 201 -13.05 -1.51 -10.49
N PHE A 202 -14.00 -0.58 -10.32
CA PHE A 202 -15.21 -0.56 -11.12
C PHE A 202 -14.97 -0.04 -12.54
N ASP A 203 -15.56 -0.70 -13.53
CA ASP A 203 -15.76 -0.13 -14.87
C ASP A 203 -17.03 0.75 -14.94
N SER A 204 -17.43 1.13 -16.15
CA SER A 204 -18.65 1.92 -16.38
C SER A 204 -19.98 1.15 -16.20
N ASN A 205 -19.92 -0.18 -16.07
CA ASN A 205 -21.06 -1.08 -15.90
C ASN A 205 -21.18 -1.64 -14.47
N SER A 206 -20.30 -1.22 -13.55
CA SER A 206 -20.15 -1.76 -12.19
C SER A 206 -19.62 -3.20 -12.13
N TYR A 207 -18.86 -3.64 -13.14
CA TYR A 207 -18.06 -4.86 -13.07
C TYR A 207 -16.70 -4.58 -12.41
N CYS A 208 -16.13 -5.58 -11.76
CA CYS A 208 -14.84 -5.47 -11.10
C CYS A 208 -13.70 -5.92 -12.02
N CYS A 209 -13.00 -4.97 -12.60
CA CYS A 209 -11.86 -5.23 -13.47
C CYS A 209 -10.55 -5.19 -12.69
N ASN A 210 -9.63 -6.09 -13.03
CA ASN A 210 -8.28 -6.07 -12.48
C ASN A 210 -7.58 -4.76 -12.88
N ASN A 211 -6.78 -4.15 -11.98
CA ASN A 211 -6.09 -2.88 -12.25
C ASN A 211 -5.17 -2.85 -13.48
N SER A 212 -4.79 -3.98 -14.07
CA SER A 212 -4.10 -4.06 -15.37
C SER A 212 -5.02 -3.84 -16.59
N CYS A 213 -6.32 -3.64 -16.37
CA CYS A 213 -7.38 -3.55 -17.38
C CYS A 213 -8.17 -2.24 -17.19
N LEU A 214 -8.81 -1.71 -18.24
CA LEU A 214 -9.68 -0.53 -18.14
C LEU A 214 -11.17 -0.89 -18.13
N THR A 215 -11.58 -1.85 -18.97
CA THR A 215 -12.94 -2.42 -19.00
C THR A 215 -12.88 -3.91 -19.30
N CYS A 216 -13.76 -4.71 -18.69
CA CYS A 216 -13.69 -6.18 -18.70
C CYS A 216 -15.07 -6.81 -18.90
N PHE A 217 -15.09 -8.12 -19.17
CA PHE A 217 -16.33 -8.90 -19.22
C PHE A 217 -16.81 -9.26 -17.82
N TYR A 218 -18.13 -9.34 -17.61
CA TYR A 218 -18.72 -9.65 -16.31
C TYR A 218 -18.30 -11.04 -15.78
N ASP A 219 -18.33 -12.08 -16.63
CA ASP A 219 -18.10 -13.48 -16.23
C ASP A 219 -16.63 -13.94 -16.23
N SER A 220 -15.69 -13.01 -16.42
CA SER A 220 -14.27 -13.36 -16.51
C SER A 220 -13.34 -12.16 -16.29
N SER A 221 -12.20 -12.37 -15.63
CA SER A 221 -11.04 -11.45 -15.62
C SER A 221 -10.44 -11.12 -17.02
N ASN A 222 -11.18 -11.36 -18.10
CA ASN A 222 -10.83 -11.06 -19.48
C ASN A 222 -11.00 -9.57 -19.75
N CYS A 223 -9.93 -8.92 -20.18
CA CYS A 223 -9.96 -7.51 -20.51
C CYS A 223 -10.55 -7.26 -21.91
N GLN A 224 -11.32 -6.18 -22.03
CA GLN A 224 -11.86 -5.67 -23.30
C GLN A 224 -11.08 -4.44 -23.78
N GLU A 225 -10.65 -3.56 -22.88
CA GLU A 225 -9.87 -2.36 -23.21
C GLU A 225 -8.74 -2.17 -22.20
N CYS A 226 -7.53 -1.85 -22.69
CA CYS A 226 -6.35 -1.66 -21.85
C CYS A 226 -6.11 -0.18 -21.48
N PRO A 227 -5.44 0.10 -20.34
CA PRO A 227 -4.94 1.44 -20.03
C PRO A 227 -3.89 1.94 -21.06
N GLU A 228 -3.61 3.25 -21.04
CA GLU A 228 -2.53 3.84 -21.85
C GLU A 228 -1.16 3.23 -21.47
N GLY A 229 -0.27 3.04 -22.45
CA GLY A 229 0.99 2.30 -22.27
C GLY A 229 0.85 0.77 -22.27
N MET A 230 -0.34 0.24 -22.59
CA MET A 230 -0.60 -1.20 -22.70
C MET A 230 -1.37 -1.53 -23.99
N TYR A 231 -1.23 -2.77 -24.47
CA TYR A 231 -1.97 -3.33 -25.60
C TYR A 231 -2.71 -4.61 -25.21
N LEU A 232 -3.83 -4.88 -25.88
CA LEU A 232 -4.65 -6.08 -25.66
C LEU A 232 -4.13 -7.23 -26.53
N ASP A 233 -3.57 -8.27 -25.92
CA ASP A 233 -3.34 -9.56 -26.58
C ASP A 233 -4.35 -10.59 -26.06
N TYR A 234 -5.22 -11.01 -26.97
CA TYR A 234 -6.36 -11.92 -26.75
C TYR A 234 -7.36 -11.45 -25.68
N ILE A 235 -7.02 -11.58 -24.40
CA ILE A 235 -7.85 -11.26 -23.22
C ILE A 235 -7.06 -10.58 -22.09
N TYR A 236 -5.76 -10.32 -22.30
CA TYR A 236 -4.86 -9.76 -21.31
C TYR A 236 -4.19 -8.50 -21.84
N CYS A 237 -3.97 -7.54 -20.94
CA CYS A 237 -3.19 -6.35 -21.25
C CYS A 237 -1.72 -6.59 -20.96
N TYR A 238 -0.87 -6.31 -21.95
CA TYR A 238 0.58 -6.35 -21.83
C TYR A 238 1.14 -4.93 -21.99
N TYR A 239 2.26 -4.64 -21.34
CA TYR A 239 2.92 -3.34 -21.48
C TYR A 239 3.47 -3.17 -22.89
N CYS A 240 3.35 -1.95 -23.41
CA CYS A 240 4.06 -1.57 -24.63
C CYS A 240 5.60 -1.65 -24.43
N PRO A 241 6.39 -1.67 -25.52
CA PRO A 241 7.83 -1.50 -25.43
C PRO A 241 8.22 -0.19 -24.73
N ASP A 242 9.47 -0.11 -24.25
CA ASP A 242 9.97 1.03 -23.49
C ASP A 242 9.71 2.38 -24.20
N ASN A 243 9.25 3.37 -23.43
CA ASN A 243 8.95 4.74 -23.88
C ASN A 243 7.81 4.84 -24.93
N CYS A 244 6.92 3.85 -24.99
CA CYS A 244 5.78 3.82 -25.91
C CYS A 244 4.43 3.87 -25.16
N ILE A 245 3.59 4.87 -25.47
CA ILE A 245 2.26 5.02 -24.87
C ILE A 245 1.13 4.33 -25.65
N SER A 246 1.38 3.91 -26.89
CA SER A 246 0.42 3.14 -27.69
C SER A 246 1.14 2.26 -28.71
N CYS A 247 0.85 0.97 -28.71
CA CYS A 247 1.46 -0.06 -29.54
C CYS A 247 0.40 -1.05 -30.06
N GLU A 248 0.74 -1.83 -31.08
CA GLU A 248 -0.08 -3.00 -31.51
C GLU A 248 0.40 -4.29 -30.82
N ASP A 249 1.71 -4.44 -30.67
CA ASP A 249 2.34 -5.50 -29.89
C ASP A 249 3.70 -5.04 -29.30
N GLN A 250 4.37 -5.92 -28.57
CA GLN A 250 5.66 -5.68 -27.90
C GLN A 250 6.78 -5.14 -28.83
N ASN A 251 6.66 -5.29 -30.14
CA ASN A 251 7.65 -4.91 -31.15
C ASN A 251 7.18 -3.77 -32.06
N TYR A 252 5.97 -3.25 -31.89
CA TYR A 252 5.38 -2.28 -32.82
C TYR A 252 4.72 -1.12 -32.08
N CYS A 253 5.48 -0.03 -31.90
CA CYS A 253 4.93 1.20 -31.35
C CYS A 253 4.24 2.06 -32.43
N ASN A 254 3.11 2.67 -32.03
CA ASN A 254 2.36 3.67 -32.79
C ASN A 254 2.63 5.10 -32.32
N LYS A 255 2.92 5.29 -31.03
CA LYS A 255 3.09 6.60 -30.41
C LYS A 255 4.00 6.53 -29.19
N CYS A 256 5.08 7.31 -29.22
CA CYS A 256 6.05 7.40 -28.13
C CYS A 256 5.63 8.37 -27.01
N GLU A 257 6.28 8.22 -25.86
CA GLU A 257 6.27 9.17 -24.73
C GLU A 257 6.86 10.53 -25.13
N GLU A 258 6.56 11.56 -24.32
CA GLU A 258 7.15 12.90 -24.52
C GLU A 258 8.67 12.85 -24.31
N GLY A 259 9.43 13.39 -25.27
CA GLY A 259 10.90 13.27 -25.31
C GLY A 259 11.43 12.18 -26.26
N TYR A 260 10.54 11.37 -26.85
CA TYR A 260 10.89 10.28 -27.77
C TYR A 260 10.22 10.44 -29.13
N GLU A 261 10.84 9.88 -30.16
CA GLU A 261 10.27 9.78 -31.52
C GLU A 261 10.33 8.35 -32.05
N LEU A 262 9.47 8.07 -33.03
CA LEU A 262 9.40 6.77 -33.69
C LEU A 262 10.44 6.67 -34.80
N ASN A 263 11.29 5.64 -34.78
CA ASN A 263 12.25 5.38 -35.85
C ASN A 263 11.63 4.54 -37.00
N ASP A 264 12.39 4.30 -38.08
CA ASP A 264 11.97 3.49 -39.23
C ASP A 264 11.63 2.02 -38.90
N ASN A 265 11.98 1.54 -37.71
CA ASN A 265 11.69 0.18 -37.22
C ASN A 265 10.49 0.13 -36.25
N ASN A 266 9.74 1.23 -36.07
CA ASN A 266 8.67 1.37 -35.06
C ASN A 266 9.13 1.29 -33.59
N GLU A 267 10.40 1.60 -33.31
CA GLU A 267 10.97 1.70 -31.96
C GLU A 267 10.98 3.16 -31.50
N CYS A 268 10.75 3.40 -30.20
CA CYS A 268 10.87 4.74 -29.61
C CYS A 268 12.32 5.04 -29.21
N VAL A 269 12.91 6.03 -29.85
CA VAL A 269 14.27 6.51 -29.58
C VAL A 269 14.23 7.90 -28.97
N GLU A 270 15.17 8.21 -28.07
CA GLU A 270 15.30 9.55 -27.48
C GLU A 270 15.48 10.60 -28.59
N LEU A 271 14.85 11.77 -28.40
CA LEU A 271 15.06 12.94 -29.25
C LEU A 271 16.47 13.51 -29.06
N TRP A 272 17.45 12.90 -29.74
CA TRP A 272 18.81 13.42 -29.82
C TRP A 272 19.00 14.30 -31.06
N CYS A 273 19.52 15.49 -30.84
CA CYS A 273 20.05 16.35 -31.89
C CYS A 273 21.41 15.80 -32.35
N ASN A 274 21.66 15.80 -33.66
CA ASN A 274 22.99 15.51 -34.20
C ASN A 274 23.98 16.64 -33.87
N LEU A 275 23.44 17.82 -33.52
CA LEU A 275 24.19 19.01 -33.20
C LEU A 275 24.74 18.98 -31.77
N ARG A 276 26.02 19.28 -31.68
CA ARG A 276 26.76 19.37 -30.43
C ARG A 276 26.24 20.51 -29.55
N ASP A 277 26.20 20.28 -28.23
CA ASP A 277 25.86 21.27 -27.20
C ASP A 277 24.45 21.92 -27.39
N CYS A 278 23.58 21.23 -28.12
CA CYS A 278 22.18 21.57 -28.40
C CYS A 278 21.21 20.77 -27.51
N ILE A 279 20.20 21.44 -26.94
CA ILE A 279 19.13 20.84 -26.12
C ILE A 279 17.91 20.47 -26.97
N THR A 280 17.44 21.36 -27.83
CA THR A 280 16.28 21.12 -28.71
C THR A 280 16.61 21.47 -30.15
N CYS A 281 16.06 20.70 -31.09
CA CYS A 281 16.28 20.87 -32.51
C CYS A 281 14.98 20.66 -33.31
N GLU A 282 14.90 21.29 -34.48
CA GLU A 282 13.72 21.24 -35.36
C GLU A 282 13.90 20.19 -36.47
N TYR A 283 12.84 19.41 -36.73
CA TYR A 283 12.49 18.56 -37.90
C TYR A 283 13.51 17.59 -38.54
N PHE A 284 14.80 17.91 -38.57
CA PHE A 284 15.85 17.19 -39.26
C PHE A 284 17.07 16.88 -38.37
N LYS A 285 16.99 17.12 -37.05
CA LYS A 285 18.09 16.97 -36.05
C LYS A 285 19.33 17.85 -36.25
N ASP A 286 19.39 18.56 -37.37
CA ASP A 286 20.50 19.38 -37.86
C ASP A 286 20.21 20.90 -37.78
N GLN A 287 19.14 21.32 -37.08
CA GLN A 287 18.86 22.73 -36.78
C GLN A 287 18.56 22.92 -35.28
N CYS A 288 19.38 23.67 -34.57
CA CYS A 288 19.26 23.88 -33.12
C CYS A 288 18.34 25.05 -32.79
N THR A 289 17.38 24.81 -31.89
CA THR A 289 16.42 25.80 -31.37
C THR A 289 16.70 26.21 -29.93
N GLU A 290 17.51 25.47 -29.19
CA GLU A 290 17.95 25.82 -27.83
C GLU A 290 19.33 25.21 -27.53
N CYS A 291 20.28 26.02 -27.09
CA CYS A 291 21.63 25.58 -26.70
C CYS A 291 21.73 25.31 -25.20
N ILE A 292 22.77 24.58 -24.77
CA ILE A 292 23.09 24.47 -23.34
C ILE A 292 23.35 25.84 -22.69
N SER A 293 23.05 25.93 -21.40
CA SER A 293 23.08 27.18 -20.64
C SER A 293 24.43 27.91 -20.74
N GLY A 294 24.41 29.14 -21.26
CA GLY A 294 25.59 29.98 -21.46
C GLY A 294 26.10 30.05 -22.91
N MET A 295 25.53 29.28 -23.83
CA MET A 295 25.84 29.31 -25.26
C MET A 295 24.74 29.99 -26.08
N TYR A 296 25.08 30.40 -27.31
CA TYR A 296 24.20 31.14 -28.22
C TYR A 296 24.08 30.41 -29.56
N ILE A 297 22.87 30.40 -30.13
CA ILE A 297 22.62 29.81 -31.45
C ILE A 297 23.28 30.67 -32.52
N ASP A 298 24.04 30.04 -33.41
CA ASP A 298 24.71 30.72 -34.51
C ASP A 298 23.72 31.34 -35.52
N ALA A 299 24.20 32.27 -36.36
CA ALA A 299 23.36 32.95 -37.35
C ALA A 299 22.75 32.02 -38.43
N TYR A 300 23.11 30.73 -38.44
CA TYR A 300 22.60 29.71 -39.36
C TYR A 300 21.70 28.67 -38.70
N PHE A 301 21.50 28.74 -37.37
CA PHE A 301 20.77 27.74 -36.57
C PHE A 301 21.39 26.33 -36.62
N THR A 302 22.67 26.22 -36.98
CA THR A 302 23.39 24.94 -37.15
C THR A 302 24.27 24.58 -35.96
N ASN A 303 24.69 25.56 -35.15
CA ASN A 303 25.63 25.32 -34.07
C ASN A 303 25.31 26.19 -32.84
N CYS A 304 25.78 25.71 -31.69
CA CYS A 304 25.85 26.46 -30.44
C CYS A 304 27.26 27.03 -30.30
N CYS A 305 27.39 28.35 -30.27
CA CYS A 305 28.65 29.08 -30.16
C CYS A 305 28.86 29.66 -28.75
N GLY A 306 30.10 30.06 -28.47
CA GLY A 306 30.49 30.77 -27.25
C GLY A 306 29.84 32.16 -27.09
N MET A 307 30.11 32.81 -25.96
CA MET A 307 29.50 34.09 -25.59
C MET A 307 29.82 35.19 -26.63
N SER A 308 28.81 35.99 -26.99
CA SER A 308 28.90 37.08 -27.98
C SER A 308 29.34 36.68 -29.40
N CYS A 309 29.49 35.38 -29.67
CA CYS A 309 29.82 34.85 -30.99
C CYS A 309 28.57 34.72 -31.88
N ARG A 310 28.64 35.26 -33.09
CA ARG A 310 27.55 35.25 -34.09
C ARG A 310 27.64 34.06 -35.05
N THR A 311 28.85 33.60 -35.38
CA THR A 311 29.11 32.38 -36.17
C THR A 311 30.40 31.73 -35.70
N CYS A 312 30.41 30.42 -35.47
CA CYS A 312 31.58 29.65 -35.05
C CYS A 312 31.92 28.53 -36.06
N SER A 313 33.09 27.91 -35.90
CA SER A 313 33.51 26.75 -36.71
C SER A 313 32.63 25.53 -36.45
N SER A 314 32.18 24.86 -37.52
CA SER A 314 31.38 23.62 -37.45
C SER A 314 32.12 22.46 -36.80
N ASP A 315 33.45 22.46 -36.85
CA ASP A 315 34.26 21.31 -36.44
C ASP A 315 34.58 21.34 -34.94
N ASP A 316 34.68 22.54 -34.34
CA ASP A 316 35.12 22.73 -32.95
C ASP A 316 34.13 23.51 -32.05
N GLY A 317 33.20 24.30 -32.62
CA GLY A 317 32.14 25.04 -31.92
C GLY A 317 32.59 26.21 -31.02
N PHE A 318 33.81 26.14 -30.48
CA PHE A 318 34.41 27.17 -29.64
C PHE A 318 35.09 28.29 -30.43
N VAL A 319 35.71 27.95 -31.57
CA VAL A 319 36.40 28.94 -32.41
C VAL A 319 35.37 29.86 -33.06
N CYS A 320 35.32 31.11 -32.63
CA CYS A 320 34.45 32.11 -33.23
C CYS A 320 35.03 32.64 -34.54
N LEU A 321 34.16 32.83 -35.54
CA LEU A 321 34.50 33.35 -36.86
C LEU A 321 33.97 34.78 -37.08
N THR A 322 32.83 35.12 -36.48
CA THR A 322 32.29 36.50 -36.45
C THR A 322 31.55 36.75 -35.15
N CYS A 323 31.65 37.98 -34.63
CA CYS A 323 31.01 38.40 -33.39
C CYS A 323 29.72 39.23 -33.63
N TYR A 324 28.92 39.44 -32.57
CA TYR A 324 27.77 40.36 -32.62
C TYR A 324 28.20 41.84 -32.56
N GLU A 325 27.29 42.74 -32.94
CA GLU A 325 27.54 44.19 -32.92
C GLU A 325 27.92 44.70 -31.52
N GLY A 326 28.89 45.62 -31.45
CA GLY A 326 29.45 46.10 -30.19
C GLY A 326 30.54 45.21 -29.57
N THR A 327 31.02 44.20 -30.28
CA THR A 327 32.15 43.34 -29.89
C THR A 327 33.14 43.17 -31.05
N TYR A 328 34.37 42.76 -30.76
CA TYR A 328 35.43 42.45 -31.74
C TYR A 328 35.97 41.04 -31.52
N LEU A 329 36.51 40.45 -32.60
CA LEU A 329 37.16 39.13 -32.55
C LEU A 329 38.64 39.33 -32.22
N ASP A 330 39.13 38.67 -31.17
CA ASP A 330 40.56 38.58 -30.82
C ASP A 330 40.93 37.11 -30.61
N ASP A 331 41.99 36.67 -31.28
CA ASP A 331 42.33 35.26 -31.54
C ASP A 331 41.11 34.41 -32.00
N GLU A 332 40.41 33.76 -31.08
CA GLU A 332 39.29 32.83 -31.33
C GLU A 332 37.99 33.23 -30.58
N ASP A 333 38.02 34.30 -29.79
CA ASP A 333 36.96 34.74 -28.86
C ASP A 333 36.43 36.15 -29.17
N CYS A 334 35.22 36.44 -28.72
CA CYS A 334 34.58 37.76 -28.89
C CYS A 334 34.65 38.60 -27.62
N TYR A 335 35.24 39.79 -27.72
CA TYR A 335 35.43 40.73 -26.62
C TYR A 335 34.61 42.00 -26.83
N ASP A 336 34.08 42.57 -25.73
CA ASP A 336 33.28 43.80 -25.80
C ASP A 336 34.12 45.00 -26.27
N CYS A 337 33.57 45.81 -27.18
CA CYS A 337 34.14 47.12 -27.49
C CYS A 337 34.00 48.08 -26.28
N GLN A 338 34.81 49.15 -26.25
CA GLN A 338 34.70 50.24 -25.27
C GLN A 338 33.25 50.75 -25.08
N GLU A 339 32.88 51.17 -23.87
CA GLU A 339 31.53 51.68 -23.56
C GLU A 339 31.07 52.75 -24.58
N GLY A 340 29.93 52.50 -25.22
CA GLY A 340 29.36 53.42 -26.21
C GLY A 340 29.88 53.24 -27.64
N CYS A 341 30.85 52.35 -27.86
CA CYS A 341 31.27 51.93 -29.19
C CYS A 341 30.27 50.93 -29.80
N GLU A 342 30.04 51.04 -31.11
CA GLU A 342 29.15 50.20 -31.92
C GLU A 342 29.95 49.21 -32.79
N SER A 343 31.09 49.64 -33.33
CA SER A 343 32.02 48.77 -34.06
C SER A 343 33.47 49.13 -33.75
N CYS A 344 34.32 48.13 -33.50
CA CYS A 344 35.74 48.26 -33.19
C CYS A 344 36.55 47.09 -33.79
N ASP A 345 37.88 47.20 -33.85
CA ASP A 345 38.79 46.06 -34.10
C ASP A 345 39.62 45.64 -32.87
N SER A 346 39.54 46.42 -31.80
CA SER A 346 40.23 46.21 -30.52
C SER A 346 39.60 47.08 -29.43
N GLU A 347 39.92 46.79 -28.15
CA GLU A 347 39.44 47.54 -26.97
C GLU A 347 39.64 49.07 -27.11
N TYR A 348 40.69 49.51 -27.81
CA TYR A 348 41.13 50.91 -27.90
C TYR A 348 40.88 51.59 -29.26
N ASN A 349 40.22 50.93 -30.22
CA ASN A 349 40.06 51.45 -31.57
C ASN A 349 38.63 51.26 -32.08
N CYS A 350 37.77 52.21 -31.74
CA CYS A 350 36.41 52.29 -32.21
C CYS A 350 36.32 52.95 -33.60
N PHE A 351 35.39 52.50 -34.44
CA PHE A 351 35.07 53.06 -35.75
C PHE A 351 33.74 53.82 -35.78
N SER A 352 32.75 53.41 -35.00
CA SER A 352 31.45 54.08 -34.89
C SER A 352 30.92 54.04 -33.45
N CYS A 353 30.23 55.11 -33.04
CA CYS A 353 29.64 55.23 -31.71
C CYS A 353 28.13 55.00 -31.74
N ARG A 354 27.61 54.33 -30.70
CA ARG A 354 26.17 54.16 -30.46
C ARG A 354 25.50 55.52 -30.23
N ASP A 355 24.20 55.58 -30.51
CA ASP A 355 23.37 56.75 -30.27
C ASP A 355 23.57 57.35 -28.87
N GLY A 356 23.84 58.66 -28.82
CA GLY A 356 24.11 59.39 -27.58
C GLY A 356 25.59 59.49 -27.19
N TYR A 357 26.50 58.86 -27.93
CA TYR A 357 27.96 59.05 -27.80
C TYR A 357 28.51 59.89 -28.96
N SER A 358 29.64 60.56 -28.75
CA SER A 358 30.35 61.33 -29.76
C SER A 358 31.75 60.75 -29.96
N PHE A 359 32.11 60.55 -31.23
CA PHE A 359 33.39 60.00 -31.64
C PHE A 359 34.51 61.04 -31.52
N SER A 360 35.61 60.68 -30.88
CA SER A 360 36.84 61.48 -30.79
C SER A 360 38.06 60.58 -30.66
N ASP A 361 39.01 60.70 -31.60
CA ASP A 361 40.33 60.05 -31.56
C ASP A 361 40.33 58.54 -31.26
N GLY A 362 39.37 57.79 -31.83
CA GLY A 362 39.25 56.34 -31.66
C GLY A 362 38.39 55.91 -30.46
N GLU A 363 37.95 56.85 -29.62
CA GLU A 363 37.07 56.59 -28.48
C GLU A 363 35.66 57.17 -28.67
N CYS A 364 34.70 56.62 -27.93
CA CYS A 364 33.32 57.13 -27.85
C CYS A 364 33.04 57.77 -26.49
N THR A 365 32.86 59.09 -26.47
CA THR A 365 32.54 59.82 -25.23
C THR A 365 31.06 60.11 -25.10
N LYS A 366 30.50 59.89 -23.90
CA LYS A 366 29.06 60.07 -23.65
C LYS A 366 28.68 61.54 -23.78
N ASN A 367 27.71 61.86 -24.64
CA ASN A 367 27.25 63.24 -24.76
C ASN A 367 26.57 63.69 -23.46
N HIS A 368 27.09 64.76 -22.85
CA HIS A 368 26.41 65.47 -21.77
C HIS A 368 25.20 66.25 -22.30
N SER A 369 24.14 65.54 -22.68
CA SER A 369 22.83 66.12 -22.87
C SER A 369 22.35 66.70 -21.54
N LYS A 370 22.01 68.00 -21.54
CA LYS A 370 21.30 68.61 -20.42
C LYS A 370 19.99 67.83 -20.23
N SER A 371 19.63 67.58 -18.97
CA SER A 371 18.47 66.75 -18.62
C SER A 371 17.20 67.17 -19.36
N ASP A 372 16.76 66.37 -20.34
CA ASP A 372 15.46 66.57 -20.97
C ASP A 372 14.35 66.29 -19.96
N SER A 373 13.65 67.34 -19.55
CA SER A 373 12.49 67.28 -18.66
C SER A 373 11.25 66.75 -19.40
N SER A 374 11.37 65.55 -19.99
CA SER A 374 10.37 64.91 -20.86
C SER A 374 10.15 63.42 -20.55
N LEU A 375 10.77 62.90 -19.48
CA LEU A 375 10.55 61.52 -19.00
C LEU A 375 9.40 61.43 -17.97
N ALA A 376 9.29 62.40 -17.06
CA ALA A 376 8.26 62.41 -16.01
C ALA A 376 6.82 62.41 -16.57
N VAL A 377 6.57 63.15 -17.65
CA VAL A 377 5.23 63.22 -18.29
C VAL A 377 4.86 61.90 -18.99
N LYS A 378 5.84 61.25 -19.64
CA LYS A 378 5.62 59.97 -20.35
C LYS A 378 5.31 58.82 -19.39
N ILE A 379 5.79 58.87 -18.14
CA ILE A 379 5.55 57.84 -17.12
C ILE A 379 4.28 58.14 -16.29
N ALA A 380 4.00 59.41 -15.96
CA ALA A 380 2.86 59.77 -15.11
C ALA A 380 1.49 59.48 -15.74
N VAL A 381 1.34 59.68 -17.05
CA VAL A 381 0.07 59.44 -17.78
C VAL A 381 -0.35 57.95 -17.79
N PRO A 382 0.49 56.99 -18.21
CA PRO A 382 0.11 55.57 -18.18
C PRO A 382 -0.11 55.05 -16.76
N ILE A 383 0.69 55.47 -15.76
CA ILE A 383 0.46 55.08 -14.35
C ILE A 383 -0.91 55.57 -13.85
N SER A 384 -1.29 56.80 -14.21
CA SER A 384 -2.61 57.37 -13.85
C SER A 384 -3.76 56.62 -14.51
N LEU A 385 -3.60 56.19 -15.78
CA LEU A 385 -4.58 55.37 -16.49
C LEU A 385 -4.70 53.96 -15.87
N VAL A 386 -3.59 53.30 -15.57
CA VAL A 386 -3.58 51.99 -14.91
C VAL A 386 -4.23 52.06 -13.53
N ALA A 387 -3.94 53.11 -12.74
CA ALA A 387 -4.59 53.33 -11.45
C ALA A 387 -6.12 53.50 -11.57
N LEU A 388 -6.60 54.25 -12.58
CA LEU A 388 -8.03 54.38 -12.85
C LEU A 388 -8.67 53.05 -13.25
N VAL A 389 -8.03 52.25 -14.11
CA VAL A 389 -8.51 50.92 -14.51
C VAL A 389 -8.59 49.99 -13.30
N ILE A 390 -7.59 49.99 -12.42
CA ILE A 390 -7.60 49.20 -11.17
C ILE A 390 -8.76 49.63 -10.26
N ILE A 391 -9.03 50.94 -10.11
CA ILE A 391 -10.18 51.43 -9.33
C ILE A 391 -11.51 51.00 -9.96
N ILE A 392 -11.64 51.00 -11.28
CA ILE A 392 -12.84 50.51 -11.99
C ILE A 392 -13.00 48.99 -11.77
N ILE A 393 -11.94 48.20 -11.85
CA ILE A 393 -11.99 46.75 -11.58
C ILE A 393 -12.38 46.50 -10.11
N LEU A 394 -11.77 47.19 -9.15
CA LEU A 394 -12.09 47.04 -7.72
C LEU A 394 -13.54 47.45 -7.40
N THR A 395 -14.07 48.50 -8.02
CA THR A 395 -15.48 48.89 -7.86
C THR A 395 -16.43 47.86 -8.47
N ILE A 396 -16.12 47.31 -9.65
CA ILE A 396 -16.88 46.20 -10.26
C ILE A 396 -16.85 44.95 -9.37
N LEU A 397 -15.69 44.59 -8.80
CA LEU A 397 -15.55 43.46 -7.88
C LEU A 397 -16.32 43.68 -6.57
N CYS A 398 -16.32 44.90 -6.03
CA CYS A 398 -17.16 45.27 -4.89
C CYS A 398 -18.66 45.20 -5.20
N ILE A 399 -19.09 45.65 -6.39
CA ILE A 399 -20.48 45.52 -6.84
C ILE A 399 -20.87 44.04 -7.01
N ARG A 400 -20.01 43.21 -7.61
CA ARG A 400 -20.20 41.75 -7.71
C ARG A 400 -20.30 41.09 -6.34
N ARG A 401 -19.39 41.40 -5.41
CA ARG A 401 -19.45 40.92 -4.01
C ARG A 401 -20.73 41.37 -3.30
N LYS A 402 -21.21 42.59 -3.53
CA LYS A 402 -22.49 43.09 -2.97
C LYS A 402 -23.69 42.35 -3.55
N ARG A 403 -23.75 42.13 -4.87
CA ARG A 403 -24.80 41.31 -5.53
C ARG A 403 -24.80 39.86 -5.04
N LEU A 404 -23.63 39.24 -4.89
CA LEU A 404 -23.49 37.88 -4.32
C LEU A 404 -23.97 37.81 -2.87
N ARG A 405 -23.69 38.83 -2.04
CA ARG A 405 -24.23 38.91 -0.67
C ARG A 405 -25.76 39.07 -0.67
N LEU A 406 -26.34 39.86 -1.58
CA LEU A 406 -27.79 40.00 -1.73
C LEU A 406 -28.47 38.67 -2.13
N HIS A 407 -27.93 37.95 -3.13
CA HIS A 407 -28.43 36.61 -3.47
C HIS A 407 -28.32 35.61 -2.31
N LYS A 408 -27.22 35.65 -1.53
CA LYS A 408 -27.06 34.82 -0.32
C LYS A 408 -28.04 35.20 0.81
N LEU A 409 -28.58 36.42 0.82
CA LEU A 409 -29.63 36.85 1.77
C LEU A 409 -31.02 36.40 1.31
N GLN A 410 -31.36 36.55 0.02
CA GLN A 410 -32.62 35.99 -0.54
C GLN A 410 -32.70 34.47 -0.33
N LYS A 411 -31.62 33.73 -0.65
CA LYS A 411 -31.57 32.27 -0.45
C LYS A 411 -31.61 31.83 1.03
N LYS A 412 -31.52 32.75 1.99
CA LYS A 412 -31.80 32.49 3.43
C LYS A 412 -33.25 32.75 3.81
N MET A 413 -33.96 33.64 3.11
CA MET A 413 -35.38 33.89 3.33
C MET A 413 -36.24 32.72 2.80
N ASP A 414 -35.92 32.20 1.61
CA ASP A 414 -36.66 31.09 1.00
C ASP A 414 -36.46 29.73 1.71
N LYS A 415 -35.52 29.64 2.66
CA LYS A 415 -35.18 28.40 3.38
C LYS A 415 -35.78 28.30 4.79
N THR A 416 -36.71 29.19 5.15
CA THR A 416 -37.32 29.25 6.49
C THR A 416 -38.86 29.24 6.44
N GLN A 417 -39.48 28.45 5.55
CA GLN A 417 -40.92 28.14 5.67
C GLN A 417 -41.37 26.84 4.97
N THR A 418 -40.95 25.69 5.49
CA THR A 418 -41.58 24.38 5.20
C THR A 418 -41.50 23.46 6.42
N ILE A 419 -42.67 23.06 6.96
CA ILE A 419 -43.01 21.81 7.70
C ILE A 419 -44.45 21.98 8.28
N PRO A 420 -45.27 20.91 8.43
CA PRO A 420 -46.70 21.00 8.11
C PRO A 420 -47.69 20.97 9.29
N SER A 421 -48.95 21.21 8.93
CA SER A 421 -50.24 20.83 9.53
C SER A 421 -50.30 20.28 10.97
N ASP A 422 -51.11 20.92 11.83
CA ASP A 422 -52.39 20.34 12.25
C ASP A 422 -53.31 21.34 13.00
N VAL A 423 -54.56 20.93 13.26
CA VAL A 423 -55.60 21.56 14.11
C VAL A 423 -56.43 22.73 13.52
N HIS A 424 -57.43 22.36 12.72
CA HIS A 424 -58.87 22.58 12.95
C HIS A 424 -59.44 23.86 13.66
N VAL A 425 -60.43 24.49 12.98
CA VAL A 425 -61.71 25.10 13.47
C VAL A 425 -61.98 26.61 13.22
N ASN A 426 -63.02 26.82 12.38
CA ASN A 426 -64.04 27.90 12.30
C ASN A 426 -63.76 29.37 11.92
N SER A 427 -64.24 29.67 10.70
CA SER A 427 -65.35 30.59 10.39
C SER A 427 -65.15 32.11 10.30
N ASN A 428 -65.33 32.55 9.04
CA ASN A 428 -65.96 33.77 8.53
C ASN A 428 -65.16 35.10 8.44
N PRO A 429 -65.36 35.87 7.35
CA PRO A 429 -64.54 37.03 7.00
C PRO A 429 -65.20 38.38 7.34
N ILE A 430 -64.44 39.49 7.32
CA ILE A 430 -64.88 40.79 6.78
C ILE A 430 -63.69 41.77 6.57
N VAL A 431 -63.61 42.26 5.33
CA VAL A 431 -63.26 43.61 4.82
C VAL A 431 -62.65 44.67 5.78
N ILE A 432 -61.61 45.40 5.29
CA ILE A 432 -61.50 46.88 5.12
C ILE A 432 -60.02 47.35 5.05
N THR A 433 -59.73 48.24 4.10
CA THR A 433 -58.46 48.98 3.89
C THR A 433 -58.52 50.39 4.53
N PRO A 434 -57.59 51.34 4.24
CA PRO A 434 -56.17 51.40 4.55
C PRO A 434 -55.85 52.59 5.50
N ASN A 435 -54.57 52.83 5.87
CA ASN A 435 -53.91 54.16 5.82
C ASN A 435 -52.46 54.18 6.39
N GLN A 436 -51.66 55.15 5.92
CA GLN A 436 -50.34 55.55 6.44
C GLN A 436 -50.46 56.79 7.38
N PRO A 437 -49.39 57.58 7.69
CA PRO A 437 -47.97 57.31 8.03
C PRO A 437 -47.57 57.94 9.40
N ILE A 438 -46.27 57.98 9.77
CA ILE A 438 -45.46 59.21 10.08
C ILE A 438 -44.16 58.91 10.88
N ASN A 439 -43.04 59.44 10.36
CA ASN A 439 -41.72 59.86 10.91
C ASN A 439 -41.25 59.50 12.36
N ASN A 440 -39.96 59.12 12.52
CA ASN A 440 -38.86 60.04 12.94
C ASN A 440 -37.47 59.36 13.16
N VAL A 441 -36.41 60.21 13.22
CA VAL A 441 -34.93 60.01 13.16
C VAL A 441 -34.27 61.28 13.79
N PRO A 442 -32.98 61.42 14.28
CA PRO A 442 -31.74 60.58 14.17
C PRO A 442 -30.79 60.40 15.42
N GLN A 443 -29.97 59.32 15.45
CA GLN A 443 -28.51 59.29 15.85
C GLN A 443 -28.08 59.66 17.31
N PRO A 444 -26.77 59.67 17.73
CA PRO A 444 -25.50 59.02 17.28
C PRO A 444 -24.63 58.34 18.42
N VAL A 445 -23.32 58.11 18.14
CA VAL A 445 -22.08 58.06 19.01
C VAL A 445 -21.58 56.72 19.64
N PRO A 446 -20.23 56.51 19.90
CA PRO A 446 -19.47 55.53 19.11
C PRO A 446 -18.40 54.65 19.86
N ILE A 447 -17.45 54.13 19.08
CA ILE A 447 -16.33 53.18 19.33
C ILE A 447 -15.05 53.80 19.94
N THR A 448 -14.25 52.97 20.63
CA THR A 448 -12.80 53.07 20.93
C THR A 448 -12.25 51.64 21.21
N TYR A 449 -10.96 51.26 21.22
CA TYR A 449 -9.73 51.58 20.43
C TYR A 449 -8.67 50.48 20.69
N SER A 450 -7.62 50.37 19.84
CA SER A 450 -6.27 49.79 20.12
C SER A 450 -6.13 48.25 20.37
N GLN A 451 -4.97 47.58 20.23
CA GLN A 451 -3.70 47.74 19.46
C GLN A 451 -2.95 46.38 19.49
N ALA A 452 -2.04 46.12 18.54
CA ALA A 452 -1.01 45.05 18.64
C ALA A 452 0.35 45.67 19.03
N PRO A 453 1.37 44.91 19.53
CA PRO A 453 2.40 44.36 18.60
C PRO A 453 3.28 43.12 19.03
N ILE A 454 3.76 42.37 18.02
CA ILE A 454 5.17 41.91 17.75
C ILE A 454 5.94 40.92 18.69
N SER A 455 6.31 39.75 18.09
CA SER A 455 7.61 38.98 17.98
C SER A 455 8.64 38.89 19.14
N SER A 456 9.69 38.03 19.14
CA SER A 456 10.40 37.19 18.12
C SER A 456 11.28 36.09 18.79
N TYR A 457 11.72 35.04 18.06
CA TYR A 457 13.14 34.65 17.80
C TYR A 457 13.29 33.25 17.15
N GLN A 458 14.43 32.98 16.51
CA GLN A 458 14.71 31.83 15.61
C GLN A 458 15.80 30.86 16.15
N GLN A 459 15.80 29.64 15.61
CA GLN A 459 16.92 28.75 15.15
C GLN A 459 18.27 28.69 15.92
N TYR A 460 18.85 27.49 15.97
CA TYR A 460 20.26 27.22 15.54
C TYR A 460 20.45 25.74 15.13
N ALA A 461 21.53 25.44 14.42
CA ALA A 461 21.90 24.14 13.84
C ALA A 461 23.43 23.87 13.96
N TYR A 462 23.92 22.78 13.35
CA TYR A 462 25.33 22.39 13.09
C TYR A 462 26.10 21.64 14.23
N PRO A 463 27.29 21.03 13.98
CA PRO A 463 27.50 19.83 13.12
C PRO A 463 28.55 18.82 13.67
N ASN A 464 28.80 17.69 12.98
CA ASN A 464 30.13 17.22 12.48
C ASN A 464 30.23 15.70 12.19
N ASN A 465 31.12 15.37 11.25
CA ASN A 465 31.60 14.03 10.87
C ASN A 465 33.12 13.95 11.18
N PRO A 466 33.73 12.78 11.47
CA PRO A 466 34.62 12.18 10.45
C PRO A 466 34.83 10.63 10.50
N ALA A 467 35.38 10.10 9.40
CA ALA A 467 36.09 8.79 9.28
C ALA A 467 37.59 9.06 8.93
N PRO A 468 38.58 8.13 8.97
CA PRO A 468 38.53 6.69 8.63
C PRO A 468 39.46 5.73 9.45
N ALA A 469 39.78 4.53 8.91
CA ALA A 469 40.74 3.47 9.31
C ALA A 469 40.09 2.16 9.86
N THR A 470 39.96 1.07 9.09
CA THR A 470 40.92 -0.03 8.78
C THR A 470 41.41 -0.87 9.98
N PHE A 471 41.04 -2.16 10.04
CA PHE A 471 41.98 -3.32 9.98
C PHE A 471 41.25 -4.68 10.10
N SER A 472 41.62 -5.65 9.25
CA SER A 472 41.30 -7.09 9.40
C SER A 472 42.51 -7.83 10.02
N PRO A 473 42.37 -9.10 10.43
CA PRO A 473 43.48 -10.05 10.39
C PRO A 473 43.29 -11.15 9.33
N VAL A 474 44.42 -11.72 8.91
CA VAL A 474 44.60 -12.58 7.71
C VAL A 474 45.39 -13.84 8.07
N TYR A 475 45.07 -14.98 7.45
CA TYR A 475 46.02 -16.01 7.01
C TYR A 475 45.40 -16.72 5.77
N GLN A 476 45.86 -16.46 4.55
CA GLN A 476 46.89 -17.21 3.79
C GLN A 476 46.53 -18.72 3.59
N TYR A 477 46.58 -19.30 2.37
CA TYR A 477 47.76 -19.36 1.48
C TYR A 477 47.45 -19.53 -0.03
N ASN A 478 48.25 -18.83 -0.85
CA ASN A 478 48.75 -19.11 -2.21
C ASN A 478 47.88 -19.64 -3.38
N ASN A 479 47.97 -18.87 -4.47
CA ASN A 479 48.01 -19.33 -5.87
C ASN A 479 49.48 -19.30 -6.37
N PRO A 480 49.90 -20.17 -7.30
CA PRO A 480 51.04 -19.89 -8.17
C PRO A 480 50.68 -19.99 -9.67
N SER A 481 50.94 -18.92 -10.41
CA SER A 481 50.89 -18.87 -11.87
C SER A 481 52.21 -19.31 -12.50
N GLN A 482 52.16 -20.07 -13.61
CA GLN A 482 53.19 -20.11 -14.67
C GLN A 482 52.55 -20.47 -16.03
N ALA A 483 53.26 -20.16 -17.12
CA ALA A 483 52.72 -20.12 -18.50
C ALA A 483 53.21 -21.28 -19.41
N ASN A 484 52.43 -21.56 -20.47
CA ASN A 484 52.75 -21.82 -21.91
C ASN A 484 54.16 -22.38 -22.32
N PRO A 485 54.39 -23.10 -23.46
CA PRO A 485 53.50 -23.58 -24.55
C PRO A 485 53.71 -25.05 -25.05
N ASN A 486 52.90 -25.52 -26.02
CA ASN A 486 53.23 -26.36 -27.23
C ASN A 486 51.94 -26.95 -27.86
N ILE A 487 51.46 -26.56 -29.06
CA ILE A 487 51.88 -26.85 -30.47
C ILE A 487 51.09 -28.02 -31.16
N GLN A 488 50.20 -27.63 -32.11
CA GLN A 488 49.81 -28.25 -33.41
C GLN A 488 49.16 -29.67 -33.46
N ASN A 489 48.23 -30.04 -34.38
CA ASN A 489 47.68 -29.41 -35.60
C ASN A 489 46.27 -29.98 -36.04
N PRO A 490 45.57 -29.42 -37.06
CA PRO A 490 44.21 -29.80 -37.54
C PRO A 490 44.24 -30.67 -38.85
N PRO A 491 43.13 -30.95 -39.62
CA PRO A 491 42.47 -29.98 -40.55
C PRO A 491 40.92 -30.12 -40.78
N VAL A 492 40.14 -29.04 -40.99
CA VAL A 492 39.56 -28.45 -42.25
C VAL A 492 38.40 -29.20 -42.97
N GLY A 493 37.29 -28.47 -43.27
CA GLY A 493 36.30 -28.81 -44.32
C GLY A 493 35.04 -27.90 -44.35
N TYR A 494 34.81 -27.13 -45.43
CA TYR A 494 33.67 -26.20 -45.64
C TYR A 494 32.73 -26.67 -46.78
N SER A 495 31.43 -26.32 -46.74
CA SER A 495 30.67 -25.60 -47.83
C SER A 495 29.13 -25.62 -47.69
N GLN A 496 28.48 -24.53 -48.13
CA GLN A 496 27.08 -24.44 -48.63
C GLN A 496 27.13 -23.87 -50.07
N PRO A 497 26.08 -23.28 -50.72
CA PRO A 497 24.60 -23.28 -50.57
C PRO A 497 23.82 -23.49 -51.92
N TYR A 498 22.47 -23.41 -51.94
CA TYR A 498 21.66 -22.44 -52.76
C TYR A 498 20.16 -22.80 -53.03
N ASN A 499 19.36 -21.73 -53.12
CA ASN A 499 18.11 -21.49 -53.90
C ASN A 499 16.69 -21.61 -53.28
N ASN A 500 15.88 -20.61 -53.65
CA ASN A 500 14.49 -20.22 -53.34
C ASN A 500 13.70 -20.22 -54.70
N PRO A 501 12.46 -19.69 -54.90
CA PRO A 501 11.21 -19.57 -54.11
C PRO A 501 9.97 -20.20 -54.81
N SER A 502 8.75 -20.13 -54.22
CA SER A 502 7.52 -19.58 -54.89
C SER A 502 6.15 -19.81 -54.17
N GLN A 503 5.47 -18.69 -53.87
CA GLN A 503 4.02 -18.37 -53.97
C GLN A 503 2.91 -19.47 -53.97
N ALA A 504 1.88 -19.33 -53.11
CA ALA A 504 0.50 -18.89 -53.49
C ALA A 504 -0.58 -19.06 -52.37
N ASN A 505 -1.43 -18.03 -52.22
CA ASN A 505 -2.78 -18.04 -51.58
C ASN A 505 -3.83 -18.10 -52.75
N PRO A 506 -5.18 -18.22 -52.60
CA PRO A 506 -6.01 -18.20 -51.38
C PRO A 506 -7.31 -19.08 -51.34
N ASN A 507 -8.04 -18.93 -50.21
CA ASN A 507 -9.51 -18.80 -50.07
C ASN A 507 -10.50 -19.99 -49.87
N ILE A 508 -11.19 -19.90 -48.71
CA ILE A 508 -12.67 -19.88 -48.49
C ILE A 508 -13.45 -21.19 -48.11
N GLN A 509 -14.36 -20.98 -47.13
CA GLN A 509 -15.61 -21.69 -46.76
C GLN A 509 -15.66 -22.75 -45.62
N ASN A 510 -16.31 -22.32 -44.53
CA ASN A 510 -17.04 -23.07 -43.49
C ASN A 510 -18.53 -23.19 -43.90
N PRO A 511 -19.46 -23.85 -43.16
CA PRO A 511 -19.43 -25.06 -42.29
C PRO A 511 -20.63 -26.00 -42.69
N PRO A 512 -21.49 -26.63 -41.84
CA PRO A 512 -21.42 -27.23 -40.47
C PRO A 512 -21.99 -28.70 -40.38
N VAL A 513 -22.33 -29.15 -39.15
CA VAL A 513 -23.40 -30.13 -38.71
C VAL A 513 -22.95 -31.45 -38.03
N GLY A 514 -23.03 -31.48 -36.68
CA GLY A 514 -24.11 -32.16 -35.91
C GLY A 514 -24.05 -33.65 -35.50
N TYR A 515 -24.58 -33.93 -34.28
CA TYR A 515 -25.06 -35.22 -33.72
C TYR A 515 -23.98 -36.27 -33.33
N SER A 516 -24.15 -37.18 -32.35
CA SER A 516 -25.06 -37.35 -31.18
C SER A 516 -24.59 -38.55 -30.32
N GLN A 517 -24.93 -38.64 -29.02
CA GLN A 517 -24.74 -39.87 -28.21
C GLN A 517 -25.81 -40.95 -28.47
N PRO A 518 -25.61 -42.22 -28.03
CA PRO A 518 -26.37 -42.71 -26.86
C PRO A 518 -25.69 -43.75 -25.92
N TYR A 519 -26.38 -44.05 -24.82
CA TYR A 519 -26.03 -44.91 -23.66
C TYR A 519 -26.03 -46.44 -23.90
N ASN A 520 -25.27 -47.22 -23.08
CA ASN A 520 -25.84 -48.23 -22.13
C ASN A 520 -24.79 -49.04 -21.31
N ASN A 521 -25.25 -49.60 -20.17
CA ASN A 521 -24.56 -50.43 -19.14
C ASN A 521 -25.34 -51.80 -19.01
N PRO A 522 -25.12 -52.78 -18.09
CA PRO A 522 -23.97 -53.18 -17.24
C PRO A 522 -23.60 -54.71 -17.19
N SER A 523 -22.47 -55.03 -16.52
CA SER A 523 -22.15 -56.24 -15.69
C SER A 523 -22.00 -57.68 -16.26
N GLN A 524 -20.91 -58.41 -15.85
CA GLN A 524 -20.90 -59.76 -15.19
C GLN A 524 -19.46 -60.38 -14.95
N VAL A 525 -19.10 -60.46 -13.66
CA VAL A 525 -18.14 -61.21 -12.78
C VAL A 525 -17.39 -62.54 -13.20
N ASN A 526 -16.01 -62.53 -13.15
CA ASN A 526 -15.03 -63.47 -12.46
C ASN A 526 -14.74 -64.94 -12.99
N PRO A 527 -13.74 -65.77 -12.53
CA PRO A 527 -12.45 -65.62 -11.75
C PRO A 527 -11.15 -66.35 -12.28
N ASN A 528 -10.04 -66.24 -11.49
CA ASN A 528 -8.77 -67.04 -11.42
C ASN A 528 -7.54 -66.50 -12.23
N ILE A 529 -6.25 -66.46 -11.79
CA ILE A 529 -5.42 -67.20 -10.78
C ILE A 529 -4.51 -66.21 -9.94
N GLN A 530 -3.74 -66.74 -8.97
CA GLN A 530 -3.11 -66.14 -7.75
C GLN A 530 -1.81 -65.28 -7.87
N ASN A 531 -1.60 -64.46 -6.81
CA ASN A 531 -0.42 -63.66 -6.35
C ASN A 531 0.90 -64.47 -6.11
N PRO A 532 2.12 -63.89 -5.84
CA PRO A 532 2.45 -62.61 -5.14
C PRO A 532 3.63 -61.78 -5.77
N PRO A 533 4.26 -60.76 -5.12
CA PRO A 533 3.96 -60.08 -3.85
C PRO A 533 3.67 -58.56 -3.96
N VAL A 534 3.39 -57.95 -2.80
CA VAL A 534 2.88 -56.59 -2.60
C VAL A 534 3.84 -55.50 -3.10
N GLY A 535 3.42 -54.75 -4.12
CA GLY A 535 3.85 -53.38 -4.38
C GLY A 535 2.63 -52.47 -4.33
N TYR A 536 2.60 -51.52 -3.40
CA TYR A 536 1.48 -50.56 -3.32
C TYR A 536 1.57 -49.54 -4.45
N SER A 537 0.60 -49.60 -5.35
CA SER A 537 0.39 -48.63 -6.42
C SER A 537 -0.07 -47.29 -5.86
N GLN A 538 0.48 -46.20 -6.42
CA GLN A 538 -0.10 -44.86 -6.30
C GLN A 538 -1.54 -44.83 -6.84
N PRO A 539 -2.42 -43.99 -6.28
CA PRO A 539 -3.36 -43.21 -7.07
C PRO A 539 -2.64 -41.96 -7.59
N TYR A 540 -2.62 -41.77 -8.91
CA TYR A 540 -2.35 -40.45 -9.48
C TYR A 540 -3.45 -39.49 -9.03
N ASN A 541 -3.07 -38.39 -8.38
CA ASN A 541 -3.93 -37.20 -8.35
C ASN A 541 -3.35 -36.17 -9.32
N ASN A 542 -3.61 -36.40 -10.61
CA ASN A 542 -3.18 -35.50 -11.67
C ASN A 542 -4.20 -34.35 -11.79
N ASN A 543 -4.14 -33.41 -10.84
CA ASN A 543 -4.67 -32.06 -10.99
C ASN A 543 -3.53 -31.07 -10.74
N GLY A 544 -2.50 -31.17 -11.58
CA GLY A 544 -1.56 -30.08 -11.79
C GLY A 544 -2.29 -28.96 -12.55
N ILE A 545 -3.03 -28.12 -11.82
CA ILE A 545 -3.50 -26.84 -12.36
C ILE A 545 -2.28 -25.93 -12.43
N THR A 546 -1.59 -25.96 -13.56
CA THR A 546 -0.73 -24.86 -13.99
C THR A 546 -1.62 -23.70 -14.42
N GLN A 547 -2.13 -22.95 -13.45
CA GLN A 547 -2.63 -21.59 -13.69
C GLN A 547 -1.57 -20.62 -13.19
N GLY A 548 -1.10 -19.78 -14.10
CA GLY A 548 -0.20 -18.67 -13.79
C GLY A 548 -0.96 -17.57 -13.07
N TYR A 549 -1.14 -17.72 -11.76
CA TYR A 549 -1.52 -16.60 -10.91
C TYR A 549 -0.30 -15.70 -10.71
N ASN A 550 -0.30 -14.53 -11.36
CA ASN A 550 0.56 -13.38 -11.00
C ASN A 550 0.06 -12.69 -9.71
N GLY A 551 -0.31 -13.51 -8.70
CA GLY A 551 -0.63 -13.07 -7.35
C GLY A 551 0.42 -13.64 -6.40
N LEU A 552 1.13 -12.76 -5.70
CA LEU A 552 1.97 -13.17 -4.57
C LEU A 552 1.06 -13.83 -3.53
N THR A 553 1.35 -15.08 -3.18
CA THR A 553 0.54 -15.82 -2.20
C THR A 553 0.74 -15.15 -0.83
N VAL A 554 -0.30 -14.48 -0.31
CA VAL A 554 -0.24 -13.82 1.00
C VAL A 554 -0.12 -14.88 2.09
N ILE A 555 0.82 -14.74 3.03
CA ILE A 555 0.94 -15.62 4.21
C ILE A 555 0.91 -14.76 5.47
N ASP A 556 -0.23 -14.71 6.15
CA ASP A 556 -0.51 -13.92 7.35
C ASP A 556 -1.03 -14.79 8.51
N HIS A 557 -1.36 -14.16 9.64
CA HIS A 557 -1.85 -14.85 10.83
C HIS A 557 -3.21 -15.57 10.69
N LEU A 558 -4.05 -15.19 9.72
CA LEU A 558 -5.37 -15.80 9.47
C LEU A 558 -5.24 -17.04 8.58
N ASN A 559 -4.41 -16.97 7.53
CA ASN A 559 -4.30 -18.04 6.53
C ASN A 559 -3.08 -18.97 6.71
N PHE A 560 -2.15 -18.68 7.63
CA PHE A 560 -0.92 -19.46 7.82
C PHE A 560 -1.17 -20.96 8.00
N THR A 561 -2.14 -21.37 8.83
CA THR A 561 -2.40 -22.79 9.10
C THR A 561 -2.87 -23.55 7.86
N THR A 562 -3.60 -22.88 6.98
CA THR A 562 -4.18 -23.43 5.75
C THR A 562 -3.16 -23.51 4.60
N LEU A 563 -2.31 -22.49 4.46
CA LEU A 563 -1.29 -22.39 3.41
C LEU A 563 0.05 -23.04 3.77
N VAL A 564 0.40 -23.08 5.05
CA VAL A 564 1.66 -23.60 5.59
C VAL A 564 1.34 -24.86 6.43
N GLN A 565 0.97 -25.91 5.71
CA GLN A 565 0.38 -27.12 6.27
C GLN A 565 1.42 -27.98 7.00
N VAL A 566 0.95 -28.74 8.00
CA VAL A 566 1.75 -29.74 8.71
C VAL A 566 2.04 -30.92 7.76
N VAL A 567 3.30 -31.35 7.72
CA VAL A 567 3.78 -32.42 6.85
C VAL A 567 4.43 -33.55 7.64
N GLN A 568 4.22 -34.78 7.18
CA GLN A 568 4.86 -35.96 7.76
C GLN A 568 6.25 -36.17 7.14
N LEU A 569 7.22 -36.51 7.99
CA LEU A 569 8.57 -36.86 7.56
C LEU A 569 8.63 -38.32 7.05
N ASP A 570 9.56 -38.58 6.15
CA ASP A 570 9.92 -39.94 5.75
C ASP A 570 10.74 -40.69 6.81
N SER A 571 11.05 -41.96 6.52
CA SER A 571 11.87 -42.82 7.38
C SER A 571 13.29 -42.33 7.63
N GLU A 572 13.81 -41.38 6.83
CA GLU A 572 15.12 -40.73 7.03
C GLU A 572 15.01 -39.37 7.74
N ARG A 573 13.83 -39.03 8.28
CA ARG A 573 13.47 -37.73 8.87
C ARG A 573 13.61 -36.56 7.89
N ALA A 574 13.26 -36.78 6.62
CA ALA A 574 13.22 -35.74 5.60
C ALA A 574 11.81 -35.45 5.11
N TYR A 575 11.62 -34.26 4.53
CA TYR A 575 10.49 -33.96 3.65
C TYR A 575 11.04 -33.36 2.36
N ASN A 576 10.65 -33.90 1.20
CA ASN A 576 11.25 -33.59 -0.11
C ASN A 576 12.80 -33.66 -0.12
N GLY A 577 13.38 -34.62 0.62
CA GLY A 577 14.83 -34.81 0.76
C GLY A 577 15.54 -33.81 1.71
N ILE A 578 14.81 -32.87 2.30
CA ILE A 578 15.34 -31.84 3.20
C ILE A 578 15.21 -32.30 4.66
N LYS A 579 16.32 -32.25 5.40
CA LYS A 579 16.45 -32.78 6.78
C LYS A 579 16.72 -31.72 7.86
N LEU A 580 16.78 -30.44 7.47
CA LEU A 580 17.18 -29.31 8.31
C LEU A 580 16.23 -28.13 8.10
N CYS A 581 15.88 -27.43 9.18
CA CYS A 581 15.13 -26.19 9.12
C CYS A 581 16.08 -25.01 8.87
N MET A 582 15.96 -24.30 7.73
CA MET A 582 16.86 -23.18 7.39
C MET A 582 16.76 -21.95 8.30
N VAL A 583 15.76 -21.87 9.20
CA VAL A 583 15.60 -20.75 10.14
C VAL A 583 16.45 -20.95 11.41
N CYS A 584 16.49 -22.16 11.97
CA CYS A 584 17.27 -22.48 13.18
C CYS A 584 18.51 -23.35 12.92
N ASN A 585 18.65 -23.90 11.71
CA ASN A 585 19.70 -24.84 11.29
C ASN A 585 19.74 -26.17 12.09
N GLU A 586 18.62 -26.53 12.73
CA GLU A 586 18.44 -27.80 13.44
C GLU A 586 17.76 -28.86 12.56
N LYS A 587 17.95 -30.13 12.90
CA LYS A 587 17.33 -31.26 12.21
C LYS A 587 15.84 -31.37 12.57
N PHE A 588 15.05 -31.89 11.63
CA PHE A 588 13.69 -32.31 11.97
C PHE A 588 13.73 -33.57 12.83
N ASP A 589 13.24 -33.44 14.06
CA ASP A 589 13.00 -34.56 14.97
C ASP A 589 11.52 -34.98 14.92
N MET A 590 11.11 -35.91 15.79
CA MET A 590 9.71 -36.41 15.86
C MET A 590 8.75 -35.39 16.51
N ASN A 591 8.97 -34.10 16.26
CA ASN A 591 8.06 -33.02 16.62
C ASN A 591 6.89 -33.03 15.62
N PRO A 592 5.61 -33.06 16.06
CA PRO A 592 4.47 -33.10 15.14
C PRO A 592 4.30 -31.82 14.31
N ASP A 593 4.87 -30.68 14.73
CA ASP A 593 4.72 -29.39 14.04
C ASP A 593 5.88 -29.11 13.05
N ILE A 594 6.08 -30.01 12.08
CA ILE A 594 6.87 -29.71 10.87
C ILE A 594 5.91 -29.22 9.81
N ARG A 595 6.19 -28.06 9.19
CA ARG A 595 5.32 -27.45 8.18
C ARG A 595 6.06 -27.17 6.88
N ALA A 596 5.38 -27.32 5.76
CA ALA A 596 5.90 -26.94 4.45
C ALA A 596 5.22 -25.68 3.92
N LEU A 597 6.00 -24.77 3.34
CA LEU A 597 5.49 -23.68 2.53
C LEU A 597 4.87 -24.22 1.22
N PRO A 598 4.01 -23.44 0.51
CA PRO A 598 3.47 -23.83 -0.80
C PRO A 598 4.52 -24.18 -1.87
N CYS A 599 5.78 -23.77 -1.70
CA CYS A 599 6.90 -24.19 -2.53
C CYS A 599 7.48 -25.59 -2.17
N GLY A 600 6.83 -26.37 -1.30
CA GLY A 600 7.26 -27.71 -0.91
C GLY A 600 8.48 -27.77 0.02
N HIS A 601 8.84 -26.68 0.69
CA HIS A 601 10.05 -26.60 1.54
C HIS A 601 9.70 -26.62 3.04
N PRO A 602 10.27 -27.53 3.85
CA PRO A 602 9.88 -27.76 5.24
C PRO A 602 10.62 -26.89 6.26
N TYR A 603 9.98 -26.65 7.40
CA TYR A 603 10.50 -25.90 8.55
C TYR A 603 9.83 -26.39 9.84
N HIS A 604 10.41 -26.10 11.02
CA HIS A 604 9.65 -26.15 12.28
C HIS A 604 8.54 -25.08 12.25
N GLY A 605 7.31 -25.42 12.63
CA GLY A 605 6.16 -24.53 12.48
C GLY A 605 6.31 -23.20 13.20
N LYS A 606 6.75 -23.21 14.47
CA LYS A 606 7.14 -21.99 15.21
C LYS A 606 8.22 -21.16 14.52
N CYS A 607 9.20 -21.80 13.87
CA CYS A 607 10.26 -21.09 13.17
C CYS A 607 9.73 -20.37 11.92
N ILE A 608 8.90 -21.04 11.12
CA ILE A 608 8.38 -20.45 9.88
C ILE A 608 7.24 -19.46 10.14
N TYR A 609 6.44 -19.65 11.19
CA TYR A 609 5.50 -18.65 11.69
C TYR A 609 6.21 -17.37 12.10
N ASN A 610 7.27 -17.48 12.92
CA ASN A 610 8.05 -16.32 13.34
C ASN A 610 8.78 -15.64 12.17
N HIS A 611 9.24 -16.38 11.16
CA HIS A 611 9.91 -15.80 9.99
C HIS A 611 8.94 -15.11 9.01
N MET A 612 7.79 -15.72 8.72
CA MET A 612 6.82 -15.21 7.75
C MET A 612 5.83 -14.20 8.33
N VAL A 613 5.25 -14.51 9.48
CA VAL A 613 4.15 -13.73 10.09
C VAL A 613 4.70 -12.66 11.03
N VAL A 614 5.47 -13.04 12.05
CA VAL A 614 5.97 -12.09 13.06
C VAL A 614 7.10 -11.20 12.52
N GLY A 615 8.05 -11.80 11.79
CA GLY A 615 9.20 -11.11 11.23
C GLY A 615 8.97 -10.48 9.85
N GLY A 616 7.81 -10.72 9.23
CA GLY A 616 7.41 -10.11 7.96
C GLY A 616 8.35 -10.37 6.78
N ARG A 617 9.15 -11.45 6.78
CA ARG A 617 10.23 -11.65 5.78
C ARG A 617 9.76 -12.26 4.45
N LYS A 618 8.52 -12.78 4.41
CA LYS A 618 7.76 -13.23 3.21
C LYS A 618 8.57 -13.94 2.11
N GLN A 619 9.58 -14.73 2.47
CA GLN A 619 10.46 -15.38 1.49
C GLN A 619 10.94 -16.75 1.99
N CYS A 620 10.87 -17.76 1.12
CA CYS A 620 11.42 -19.08 1.38
C CYS A 620 12.95 -19.05 1.39
N LEU A 621 13.58 -19.52 2.47
CA LEU A 621 15.04 -19.54 2.62
C LEU A 621 15.76 -20.64 1.81
N HIS A 622 15.02 -21.58 1.23
CA HIS A 622 15.58 -22.63 0.37
C HIS A 622 15.59 -22.26 -1.12
N CYS A 623 14.47 -21.74 -1.64
CA CYS A 623 14.30 -21.46 -3.07
C CYS A 623 14.09 -19.98 -3.40
N LEU A 624 14.19 -19.09 -2.41
CA LEU A 624 14.06 -17.64 -2.55
C LEU A 624 12.72 -17.12 -3.11
N ARG A 625 11.72 -18.01 -3.31
CA ARG A 625 10.36 -17.64 -3.70
C ARG A 625 9.78 -16.66 -2.67
N GLN A 626 9.30 -15.52 -3.17
CA GLN A 626 8.60 -14.50 -2.40
C GLN A 626 7.10 -14.82 -2.26
N TYR A 627 6.54 -14.27 -1.21
CA TYR A 627 5.15 -14.33 -0.76
C TYR A 627 4.74 -12.89 -0.41
N ALA A 628 3.46 -12.64 -0.12
CA ALA A 628 2.98 -11.34 0.36
C ALA A 628 2.68 -11.34 1.87
#